data_AF-A0A7Y5DZQ9-F1
#
_entry.id   AF-A0A7Y5DZQ9-F1
#
_cell.length_a   1.000
_cell.length_b   1.000
_cell.length_c   1.000
_cell.angle_alpha   90.00
_cell.angle_beta   90.00
_cell.angle_gamma   90.00
#
_symmetry.space_group_name_H-M   'P 1'
#
loop_
_entity.id
_entity.type
_entity.pdbx_description
1 polymer ?
#
loop_
_entity_poly.entity_id
_entity_poly.type
_entity_poly.pdbx_seq_one_letter_code
_entity_poly.pdbx_strand_id
1 'polypeptide(L)'
;QGQEARLERKWTAARDAFRRCADESCPALVREACGPWLAEATEKIPSLVLRLSDATDGLAIPEPKAFVDGKPLRAEVVAGAPLELEPGRHVVRVEGTGYFPREEELTLQEGDRERALSIALRPLPLMPPLPEDRPAPPAHAAPFRIIGLSTAAAGLVAFGVGSVIYATGRAAIPAGCDRDAHVCDSFASTVDAESARSRANIGAGLLFGGLVALAAGSALFVVSWVTGKPHEGRKNAALMRGFRW
;
A
#
# COMPACT_ATOMS: atom_id res chain seq x y z
N GLN A 1 -8.73 -58.15 -14.98
CA GLN A 1 -8.07 -56.87 -15.30
C GLN A 1 -8.68 -56.17 -16.52
N GLY A 2 -8.39 -56.50 -17.78
CA GLY A 2 -8.95 -55.75 -18.92
C GLY A 2 -10.49 -55.81 -19.04
N GLN A 3 -11.07 -57.01 -18.94
CA GLN A 3 -12.53 -57.20 -18.95
C GLN A 3 -13.23 -56.56 -17.74
N GLU A 4 -12.58 -56.57 -16.58
CA GLU A 4 -13.08 -55.96 -15.35
C GLU A 4 -13.15 -54.44 -15.47
N ALA A 5 -12.08 -53.79 -15.95
CA ALA A 5 -12.07 -52.36 -16.22
C ALA A 5 -13.14 -51.95 -17.25
N ARG A 6 -13.38 -52.79 -18.26
CA ARG A 6 -14.46 -52.60 -19.24
C ARG A 6 -15.85 -52.67 -18.60
N LEU A 7 -16.10 -53.65 -17.72
CA LEU A 7 -17.37 -53.74 -16.96
C LEU A 7 -17.57 -52.53 -16.04
N GLU A 8 -16.48 -51.99 -15.49
CA GLU A 8 -16.47 -50.77 -14.67
C GLU A 8 -16.53 -49.46 -15.49
N ARG A 9 -16.56 -49.52 -16.82
CA ARG A 9 -16.51 -48.36 -17.73
C ARG A 9 -15.27 -47.46 -17.56
N LYS A 10 -14.15 -48.03 -17.12
CA LYS A 10 -12.84 -47.36 -17.06
C LYS A 10 -12.09 -47.64 -18.36
N TRP A 11 -12.41 -46.88 -19.40
CA TRP A 11 -12.01 -47.18 -20.77
C TRP A 11 -10.53 -46.96 -21.04
N THR A 12 -9.87 -45.99 -20.38
CA THR A 12 -8.42 -45.80 -20.51
C THR A 12 -7.65 -47.00 -19.94
N ALA A 13 -8.05 -47.48 -18.76
CA ALA A 13 -7.47 -48.66 -18.13
C ALA A 13 -7.75 -49.94 -18.93
N ALA A 14 -8.97 -50.08 -19.48
CA ALA A 14 -9.34 -51.19 -20.34
C ALA A 14 -8.50 -51.21 -21.62
N ARG A 15 -8.34 -50.06 -22.30
CA ARG A 15 -7.51 -49.91 -23.49
C ARG A 15 -6.06 -50.31 -23.20
N ASP A 16 -5.47 -49.81 -22.13
CA ASP A 16 -4.08 -50.10 -21.80
C ASP A 16 -3.86 -51.60 -21.50
N ALA A 17 -4.84 -52.24 -20.85
CA ALA A 17 -4.80 -53.68 -20.61
C ALA A 17 -4.94 -54.51 -21.90
N PHE A 18 -5.89 -54.16 -22.78
CA PHE A 18 -6.06 -54.87 -24.04
C PHE A 18 -4.92 -54.61 -25.02
N ARG A 19 -4.28 -53.44 -24.96
CA ARG A 19 -3.08 -53.12 -25.76
C ARG A 19 -1.92 -54.05 -25.40
N ARG A 20 -1.68 -54.29 -24.11
CA ARG A 20 -0.68 -55.27 -23.66
C ARG A 20 -1.02 -56.70 -24.10
N CYS A 21 -2.31 -57.05 -24.09
CA CYS A 21 -2.77 -58.37 -24.55
C CYS A 21 -2.62 -58.56 -26.07
N ALA A 22 -2.82 -57.50 -26.85
CA ALA A 22 -2.71 -57.52 -28.30
C ALA A 22 -1.27 -57.34 -28.81
N ASP A 23 -0.29 -57.25 -27.91
CA ASP A 23 1.12 -57.09 -28.23
C ASP A 23 1.70 -58.32 -28.97
N GLU A 24 2.68 -58.11 -29.85
CA GLU A 24 3.29 -59.17 -30.67
C GLU A 24 3.92 -60.29 -29.85
N SER A 25 4.35 -60.00 -28.62
CA SER A 25 4.89 -60.99 -27.67
C SER A 25 3.86 -62.04 -27.23
N CYS A 26 2.56 -61.78 -27.38
CA CYS A 26 1.48 -62.71 -27.03
C CYS A 26 1.18 -63.70 -28.18
N PRO A 27 0.77 -64.95 -27.90
CA PRO A 27 0.35 -65.91 -28.93
C PRO A 27 -0.75 -65.39 -29.85
N ALA A 28 -0.74 -65.79 -31.13
CA ALA A 28 -1.68 -65.28 -32.15
C ALA A 28 -3.15 -65.37 -31.73
N LEU A 29 -3.55 -66.50 -31.14
CA LEU A 29 -4.92 -66.74 -30.65
C LEU A 29 -5.37 -65.70 -29.59
N VAL A 30 -4.44 -65.27 -28.74
CA VAL A 30 -4.72 -64.27 -27.70
C VAL A 30 -4.87 -62.88 -28.31
N ARG A 31 -4.01 -62.53 -29.27
CA ARG A 31 -4.08 -61.24 -29.97
C ARG A 31 -5.38 -61.09 -30.75
N GLU A 32 -5.83 -62.15 -31.44
CA GLU A 32 -7.10 -62.16 -32.18
C GLU A 32 -8.30 -61.93 -31.25
N ALA A 33 -8.29 -62.49 -30.04
CA ALA A 33 -9.34 -62.27 -29.05
C ALA A 33 -9.32 -60.84 -28.46
N CYS A 34 -8.13 -60.26 -28.25
CA CYS A 34 -8.00 -58.95 -27.61
C CYS A 34 -8.18 -57.75 -28.55
N GLY A 35 -7.97 -57.93 -29.86
CA GLY A 35 -8.11 -56.86 -30.86
C GLY A 35 -9.47 -56.14 -30.84
N PRO A 36 -10.61 -56.86 -30.91
CA PRO A 36 -11.94 -56.24 -30.87
C PRO A 36 -12.21 -55.42 -29.61
N TRP A 37 -11.78 -55.91 -28.44
CA TRP A 37 -11.97 -55.20 -27.18
C TRP A 37 -11.08 -53.96 -27.04
N LEU A 38 -9.87 -54.01 -27.62
CA LEU A 38 -9.01 -52.83 -27.72
C LEU A 38 -9.66 -51.75 -28.60
N ALA A 39 -10.24 -52.15 -29.74
CA ALA A 39 -10.93 -51.23 -30.63
C ALA A 39 -12.15 -50.59 -29.95
N GLU A 40 -12.98 -51.39 -29.29
CA GLU A 40 -14.14 -50.91 -28.51
C GLU A 40 -13.70 -49.93 -27.43
N ALA A 41 -12.69 -50.27 -26.60
CA ALA A 41 -12.22 -49.38 -25.55
C ALA A 41 -11.69 -48.05 -26.11
N THR A 42 -10.99 -48.08 -27.25
CA THR A 42 -10.47 -46.88 -27.92
C THR A 42 -11.59 -46.02 -28.53
N GLU A 43 -12.68 -46.64 -28.99
CA GLU A 43 -13.86 -45.95 -29.46
C GLU A 43 -14.60 -45.23 -28.34
N LYS A 44 -14.61 -45.82 -27.14
CA LYS A 44 -15.38 -45.34 -26.00
C LYS A 44 -14.70 -44.24 -25.18
N ILE A 45 -13.40 -44.02 -25.36
CA ILE A 45 -12.67 -42.94 -24.69
C ILE A 45 -13.04 -41.58 -25.34
N PRO A 46 -13.62 -40.63 -24.58
CA PRO A 46 -13.82 -39.27 -25.05
C PRO A 46 -12.51 -38.47 -25.06
N SER A 47 -12.51 -37.37 -25.81
CA SER A 47 -11.44 -36.38 -25.76
C SER A 47 -11.95 -34.95 -25.69
N LEU A 48 -11.27 -34.13 -24.90
CA LEU A 48 -11.58 -32.74 -24.62
C LEU A 48 -10.53 -31.82 -25.28
N VAL A 49 -10.98 -30.77 -25.95
CA VAL A 49 -10.12 -29.71 -26.49
C VAL A 49 -10.45 -28.40 -25.81
N LEU A 50 -9.46 -27.80 -25.14
CA LEU A 50 -9.63 -26.51 -24.46
C LEU A 50 -9.44 -25.35 -25.44
N ARG A 51 -10.34 -24.37 -25.36
CA ARG A 51 -10.22 -23.09 -26.05
C ARG A 51 -10.30 -21.99 -25.02
N LEU A 52 -9.18 -21.32 -24.77
CA LEU A 52 -9.06 -20.31 -23.73
C LEU A 52 -8.98 -18.92 -24.37
N SER A 53 -9.77 -17.97 -23.87
CA SER A 53 -9.77 -16.60 -24.38
C SER A 53 -10.00 -15.58 -23.27
N ASP A 54 -9.61 -14.33 -23.50
CA ASP A 54 -10.04 -13.20 -22.69
C ASP A 54 -11.53 -12.90 -22.98
N ALA A 55 -12.32 -12.66 -21.94
CA ALA A 55 -13.75 -12.35 -22.05
C ALA A 55 -14.04 -10.93 -22.61
N THR A 56 -13.03 -10.07 -22.67
CA THR A 56 -13.14 -8.66 -23.05
C THR A 56 -12.89 -8.48 -24.55
N ASP A 57 -11.79 -9.04 -25.06
CA ASP A 57 -11.34 -8.86 -26.46
C ASP A 57 -11.32 -10.17 -27.26
N GLY A 58 -11.52 -11.33 -26.62
CA GLY A 58 -11.51 -12.64 -27.27
C GLY A 58 -10.12 -13.16 -27.63
N LEU A 59 -9.04 -12.47 -27.21
CA LEU A 59 -7.67 -12.86 -27.53
C LEU A 59 -7.18 -14.04 -26.66
N ALA A 60 -6.08 -14.65 -27.08
CA ALA A 60 -5.43 -15.72 -26.33
C ALA A 60 -4.89 -15.21 -24.99
N ILE A 61 -5.09 -16.00 -23.94
CA ILE A 61 -4.59 -15.70 -22.59
C ILE A 61 -3.08 -15.97 -22.56
N PRO A 62 -2.25 -15.07 -22.01
CA PRO A 62 -0.81 -15.31 -21.85
C PRO A 62 -0.54 -16.32 -20.71
N GLU A 63 0.32 -17.30 -20.99
CA GLU A 63 0.76 -18.35 -20.05
C GLU A 63 -0.36 -18.97 -19.18
N PRO A 64 -1.46 -19.47 -19.80
CA PRO A 64 -2.56 -20.03 -19.04
C PRO A 64 -2.15 -21.35 -18.39
N LYS A 65 -2.74 -21.62 -17.23
CA LYS A 65 -2.64 -22.92 -16.54
C LYS A 65 -4.03 -23.52 -16.49
N ALA A 66 -4.15 -24.80 -16.81
CA ALA A 66 -5.40 -25.52 -16.69
C ALA A 66 -5.23 -26.82 -15.90
N PHE A 67 -6.31 -27.21 -15.24
CA PHE A 67 -6.38 -28.39 -14.39
C PHE A 67 -7.67 -29.14 -14.71
N VAL A 68 -7.62 -30.47 -14.66
CA VAL A 68 -8.80 -31.34 -14.72
C VAL A 68 -8.81 -32.18 -13.46
N ASP A 69 -9.90 -32.11 -12.70
CA ASP A 69 -10.07 -32.82 -11.41
C ASP A 69 -8.90 -32.58 -10.45
N GLY A 70 -8.39 -31.34 -10.42
CA GLY A 70 -7.27 -30.91 -9.59
C GLY A 70 -5.88 -31.30 -10.12
N LYS A 71 -5.76 -32.04 -11.23
CA LYS A 71 -4.47 -32.42 -11.82
C LYS A 71 -4.04 -31.39 -12.88
N PRO A 72 -2.80 -30.88 -12.84
CA PRO A 72 -2.31 -29.92 -13.83
C PRO A 72 -2.19 -30.57 -15.21
N LEU A 73 -2.56 -29.83 -16.25
CA LEU A 73 -2.42 -30.25 -17.64
C LEU A 73 -1.06 -29.87 -18.22
N ARG A 74 -0.62 -30.62 -19.23
CA ARG A 74 0.60 -30.32 -19.99
C ARG A 74 0.38 -29.13 -20.93
N ALA A 75 1.45 -28.43 -21.27
CA ALA A 75 1.38 -27.21 -22.07
C ALA A 75 0.69 -27.41 -23.43
N GLU A 76 0.89 -28.56 -24.07
CA GLU A 76 0.31 -28.86 -25.39
C GLU A 76 -1.22 -28.97 -25.30
N VAL A 77 -1.73 -29.56 -24.22
CA VAL A 77 -3.18 -29.69 -23.96
C VAL A 77 -3.80 -28.33 -23.68
N VAL A 78 -3.11 -27.49 -22.90
CA VAL A 78 -3.54 -26.11 -22.63
C VAL A 78 -3.56 -25.30 -23.94
N ALA A 79 -2.64 -25.57 -24.86
CA ALA A 79 -2.58 -24.97 -26.19
C ALA A 79 -3.61 -25.54 -27.20
N GLY A 80 -4.46 -26.48 -26.78
CA GLY A 80 -5.56 -27.03 -27.59
C GLY A 80 -5.33 -28.44 -28.14
N ALA A 81 -4.29 -29.16 -27.71
CA ALA A 81 -4.17 -30.58 -28.03
C ALA A 81 -5.29 -31.39 -27.34
N PRO A 82 -5.88 -32.40 -28.00
CA PRO A 82 -6.91 -33.24 -27.40
C PRO A 82 -6.40 -33.97 -26.15
N LEU A 83 -7.17 -33.88 -25.07
CA LEU A 83 -6.96 -34.62 -23.84
C LEU A 83 -7.96 -35.76 -23.74
N GLU A 84 -7.46 -37.00 -23.70
CA GLU A 84 -8.29 -38.16 -23.40
C GLU A 84 -8.66 -38.20 -21.92
N LEU A 85 -9.94 -38.41 -21.64
CA LEU A 85 -10.49 -38.49 -20.29
C LEU A 85 -11.41 -39.70 -20.19
N GLU A 86 -11.76 -40.09 -18.97
CA GLU A 86 -12.84 -41.06 -18.78
C GLU A 86 -14.19 -40.41 -19.09
N PRO A 87 -15.23 -41.18 -19.45
CA PRO A 87 -16.59 -40.67 -19.49
C PRO A 87 -17.08 -40.33 -18.08
N GLY A 88 -17.96 -39.34 -18.01
CA GLY A 88 -18.56 -38.87 -16.77
C GLY A 88 -18.25 -37.40 -16.50
N ARG A 89 -18.47 -37.00 -15.24
CA ARG A 89 -18.37 -35.63 -14.77
C ARG A 89 -16.91 -35.28 -14.47
N HIS A 90 -16.45 -34.17 -15.04
CA HIS A 90 -15.13 -33.59 -14.82
C HIS A 90 -15.24 -32.12 -14.47
N VAL A 91 -14.29 -31.63 -13.67
CA VAL A 91 -14.16 -30.19 -13.35
C VAL A 91 -12.88 -29.67 -13.98
N VAL A 92 -13.03 -28.69 -14.86
CA VAL A 92 -11.94 -27.97 -15.50
C VAL A 92 -11.74 -26.63 -14.81
N ARG A 93 -10.54 -26.39 -14.30
CA ARG A 93 -10.16 -25.13 -13.67
C ARG A 93 -9.07 -24.45 -14.48
N VAL A 94 -9.26 -23.19 -14.82
CA VAL A 94 -8.32 -22.40 -15.62
C VAL A 94 -7.90 -21.17 -14.83
N GLU A 95 -6.59 -20.89 -14.87
CA GLU A 95 -5.95 -19.74 -14.26
C GLU A 95 -5.08 -19.03 -15.30
N GLY A 96 -4.98 -17.71 -15.18
CA GLY A 96 -4.08 -16.88 -15.97
C GLY A 96 -3.55 -15.73 -15.14
N THR A 97 -2.31 -15.31 -15.38
CA THR A 97 -1.73 -14.16 -14.69
C THR A 97 -2.52 -12.90 -15.05
N GLY A 98 -3.04 -12.19 -14.06
CA GLY A 98 -3.89 -11.02 -14.30
C GLY A 98 -5.35 -11.36 -14.61
N TYR A 99 -5.81 -12.60 -14.37
CA TYR A 99 -7.19 -13.03 -14.58
C TYR A 99 -7.81 -13.61 -13.31
N PHE A 100 -9.14 -13.54 -13.20
CA PHE A 100 -9.86 -14.33 -12.21
C PHE A 100 -9.87 -15.81 -12.61
N PRO A 101 -9.58 -16.74 -11.69
CA PRO A 101 -9.68 -18.16 -11.98
C PRO A 101 -11.13 -18.53 -12.28
N ARG A 102 -11.33 -19.52 -13.16
CA ARG A 102 -12.65 -19.99 -13.55
C ARG A 102 -12.70 -21.51 -13.49
N GLU A 103 -13.80 -22.02 -12.93
CA GLU A 103 -14.12 -23.45 -12.91
C GLU A 103 -15.33 -23.70 -13.78
N GLU A 104 -15.25 -24.75 -14.59
CA GLU A 104 -16.31 -25.23 -15.48
C GLU A 104 -16.49 -26.73 -15.25
N GLU A 105 -17.73 -27.12 -15.02
CA GLU A 105 -18.11 -28.53 -14.93
C GLU A 105 -18.62 -29.01 -16.29
N LEU A 106 -18.16 -30.16 -16.72
CA LEU A 106 -18.63 -30.79 -17.95
C LEU A 106 -18.83 -32.29 -17.74
N THR A 107 -19.76 -32.87 -18.51
CA THR A 107 -19.97 -34.32 -18.54
C THR A 107 -19.63 -34.84 -19.92
N LEU A 108 -18.63 -35.73 -20.00
CA LEU A 108 -18.25 -36.40 -21.24
C LEU A 108 -19.04 -37.69 -21.39
N GLN A 109 -19.56 -37.92 -22.59
CA GLN A 109 -20.19 -39.19 -22.95
C GLN A 109 -19.16 -40.15 -23.55
N GLU A 110 -19.45 -41.44 -23.52
CA GLU A 110 -18.61 -42.44 -24.18
C GLU A 110 -18.44 -42.13 -25.68
N GLY A 111 -17.20 -42.05 -26.14
CA GLY A 111 -16.85 -41.78 -27.53
C GLY A 111 -17.04 -40.34 -28.01
N ASP A 112 -17.32 -39.39 -27.10
CA ASP A 112 -17.36 -37.96 -27.42
C ASP A 112 -15.96 -37.44 -27.72
N ARG A 113 -15.57 -37.46 -29.00
CA ARG A 113 -14.24 -37.06 -29.46
C ARG A 113 -14.17 -35.58 -29.79
N GLU A 114 -13.05 -34.99 -29.42
CA GLU A 114 -12.68 -33.59 -29.69
C GLU A 114 -13.74 -32.60 -29.21
N ARG A 115 -14.38 -32.89 -28.08
CA ARG A 115 -15.36 -32.02 -27.45
C ARG A 115 -14.69 -30.69 -27.11
N ALA A 116 -15.10 -29.62 -27.79
CA ALA A 116 -14.56 -28.29 -27.53
C ALA A 116 -15.19 -27.68 -26.27
N LEU A 117 -14.34 -27.25 -25.34
CA LEU A 117 -14.73 -26.45 -24.17
C LEU A 117 -14.10 -25.06 -24.28
N SER A 118 -14.96 -24.06 -24.48
CA SER A 118 -14.55 -22.66 -24.60
C SER A 118 -14.69 -21.96 -23.25
N ILE A 119 -13.56 -21.57 -22.66
CA ILE A 119 -13.52 -20.87 -21.38
C ILE A 119 -12.94 -19.48 -21.59
N ALA A 120 -13.82 -18.47 -21.47
CA ALA A 120 -13.41 -17.09 -21.39
C ALA A 120 -13.06 -16.71 -19.94
N LEU A 121 -11.85 -16.18 -19.70
CA LEU A 121 -11.44 -15.62 -18.39
C LEU A 121 -11.67 -14.11 -18.37
N ARG A 122 -12.08 -13.58 -17.21
CA ARG A 122 -12.20 -12.14 -17.01
C ARG A 122 -10.89 -11.58 -16.47
N PRO A 123 -10.32 -10.52 -17.07
CA PRO A 123 -9.15 -9.86 -16.53
C PRO A 123 -9.47 -9.25 -15.16
N LEU A 124 -8.49 -9.30 -14.27
CA LEU A 124 -8.51 -8.57 -13.02
C LEU A 124 -8.54 -7.07 -13.36
N PRO A 125 -9.35 -6.25 -12.66
CA PRO A 125 -9.30 -4.82 -12.85
C PRO A 125 -7.88 -4.35 -12.55
N LEU A 126 -7.22 -3.74 -13.54
CA LEU A 126 -6.03 -2.95 -13.30
C LEU A 126 -6.46 -1.87 -12.32
N MET A 127 -6.03 -1.98 -11.06
CA MET A 127 -6.20 -0.88 -10.12
C MET A 127 -5.55 0.34 -10.79
N PRO A 128 -6.31 1.44 -10.99
CA PRO A 128 -5.68 2.68 -11.40
C PRO A 128 -4.53 2.93 -10.44
N PRO A 129 -3.36 3.37 -10.93
CA PRO A 129 -2.34 3.86 -10.02
C PRO A 129 -3.02 4.86 -9.09
N LEU A 130 -2.85 4.66 -7.77
CA LEU A 130 -3.30 5.65 -6.80
C LEU A 130 -2.87 7.02 -7.32
N PRO A 131 -3.75 8.03 -7.38
CA PRO A 131 -3.39 9.34 -7.89
C PRO A 131 -2.12 9.80 -7.18
N GLU A 132 -1.02 9.83 -7.92
CA GLU A 132 0.26 10.24 -7.41
C GLU A 132 0.14 11.72 -7.05
N ASP A 133 0.52 12.04 -5.81
CA ASP A 133 0.52 13.38 -5.23
C ASP A 133 -0.76 14.21 -5.43
N ARG A 134 -1.74 13.99 -4.54
CA ARG A 134 -2.30 15.18 -3.91
C ARG A 134 -1.17 15.76 -3.04
N PRO A 135 -0.69 16.99 -3.29
CA PRO A 135 0.27 17.60 -2.38
C PRO A 135 -0.31 17.52 -0.97
N ALA A 136 0.44 16.94 -0.04
CA ALA A 136 0.06 16.89 1.35
C ALA A 136 -0.42 18.30 1.75
N PRO A 137 -1.57 18.44 2.45
CA PRO A 137 -2.03 19.75 2.89
C PRO A 137 -0.85 20.45 3.59
N PRO A 138 -0.55 21.72 3.25
CA PRO A 138 0.61 22.40 3.80
C PRO A 138 0.55 22.27 5.33
N ALA A 139 1.57 21.63 5.90
CA ALA A 139 1.73 21.57 7.35
C ALA A 139 1.61 23.01 7.86
N HIS A 140 0.62 23.27 8.70
CA HIS A 140 0.27 24.62 9.12
C HIS A 140 1.52 25.30 9.68
N ALA A 141 2.07 26.28 8.95
CA ALA A 141 3.17 27.13 9.39
C ALA A 141 2.72 28.13 10.46
N ALA A 142 1.98 27.65 11.46
CA ALA A 142 1.29 28.43 12.47
C ALA A 142 1.65 28.18 13.95
N PRO A 143 2.69 27.40 14.36
CA PRO A 143 3.11 27.46 15.76
C PRO A 143 4.03 28.67 16.02
N PHE A 144 4.87 29.08 15.07
CA PHE A 144 5.92 30.08 15.34
C PHE A 144 5.42 31.53 15.49
N ARG A 145 4.29 31.89 14.87
CA ARG A 145 3.70 33.24 15.02
C ARG A 145 3.14 33.48 16.42
N ILE A 146 2.42 32.49 16.95
CA ILE A 146 1.83 32.55 18.29
C ILE A 146 2.93 32.51 19.35
N ILE A 147 3.93 31.63 19.18
CA ILE A 147 5.09 31.52 20.08
C ILE A 147 5.93 32.81 20.08
N GLY A 148 6.15 33.43 18.91
CA GLY A 148 6.89 34.70 18.81
C GLY A 148 6.17 35.85 19.52
N LEU A 149 4.86 35.97 19.34
CA LEU A 149 4.05 37.04 19.96
C LEU A 149 3.96 36.88 21.48
N SER A 150 3.77 35.66 21.99
CA SER A 150 3.67 35.43 23.44
C SER A 150 5.00 35.71 24.16
N THR A 151 6.12 35.32 23.54
CA THR A 151 7.47 35.55 24.10
C THR A 151 7.82 37.04 24.13
N ALA A 152 7.48 37.79 23.08
CA ALA A 152 7.71 39.24 23.02
C ALA A 152 6.85 39.99 24.07
N ALA A 153 5.59 39.61 24.23
CA ALA A 153 4.69 40.22 25.23
C ALA A 153 5.19 39.96 26.67
N ALA A 154 5.61 38.74 26.98
CA ALA A 154 6.19 38.41 28.28
C ALA A 154 7.47 39.21 28.56
N GLY A 155 8.34 39.37 27.56
CA GLY A 155 9.55 40.20 27.65
C GLY A 155 9.26 41.67 27.97
N LEU A 156 8.23 42.26 27.36
CA LEU A 156 7.83 43.65 27.62
C LEU A 156 7.34 43.86 29.06
N VAL A 157 6.53 42.93 29.57
CA VAL A 157 6.02 42.98 30.95
C VAL A 157 7.18 42.83 31.94
N ALA A 158 8.07 41.85 31.73
CA ALA A 158 9.24 41.64 32.59
C ALA A 158 10.18 42.86 32.59
N PHE A 159 10.40 43.49 31.43
CA PHE A 159 11.17 44.72 31.31
C PHE A 159 10.52 45.87 32.10
N GLY A 160 9.21 46.09 31.92
CA GLY A 160 8.48 47.16 32.63
C GLY A 160 8.52 47.00 34.15
N VAL A 161 8.22 45.79 34.65
CA VAL A 161 8.25 45.48 36.09
C VAL A 161 9.68 45.57 36.64
N GLY A 162 10.66 45.00 35.94
CA GLY A 162 12.07 45.06 36.31
C GLY A 162 12.59 46.50 36.40
N SER A 163 12.19 47.38 35.48
CA SER A 163 12.53 48.81 35.47
C SER A 163 12.07 49.53 36.73
N VAL A 164 10.82 49.32 37.14
CA VAL A 164 10.24 49.96 38.33
C VAL A 164 10.91 49.43 39.61
N ILE A 165 11.10 48.10 39.71
CA ILE A 165 11.77 47.47 40.86
C ILE A 165 13.23 47.95 40.96
N TYR A 166 13.94 48.04 39.84
CA TYR A 166 15.31 48.54 39.79
C TYR A 166 15.40 50.01 40.23
N ALA A 167 14.52 50.88 39.69
CA ALA A 167 14.51 52.30 40.03
C ALA A 167 14.19 52.54 41.51
N THR A 168 13.15 51.88 42.03
CA THR A 168 12.76 51.98 43.44
C THR A 168 13.80 51.37 44.38
N GLY A 169 14.41 50.25 44.00
CA GLY A 169 15.52 49.64 44.74
C GLY A 169 16.74 50.56 44.81
N ARG A 170 17.11 51.23 43.71
CA ARG A 170 18.22 52.20 43.72
C ARG A 170 17.90 53.49 44.46
N ALA A 171 16.65 53.94 44.44
CA ALA A 171 16.20 55.13 45.15
C ALA A 171 16.10 54.91 46.67
N ALA A 172 15.87 53.66 47.11
CA ALA A 172 15.82 53.28 48.52
C ALA A 172 17.20 53.13 49.18
N ILE A 173 18.31 53.32 48.43
CA ILE A 173 19.65 53.30 49.01
C ILE A 173 19.87 54.62 49.77
N PRO A 174 20.13 54.58 51.10
CA PRO A 174 20.30 55.79 51.90
C PRO A 174 21.53 56.59 51.45
N ALA A 175 21.45 57.92 51.55
CA ALA A 175 22.51 58.84 51.12
C ALA A 175 23.84 58.69 51.90
N GLY A 176 23.81 58.07 53.08
CA GLY A 176 24.98 57.77 53.92
C GLY A 176 25.76 56.50 53.52
N CYS A 177 25.37 55.82 52.45
CA CYS A 177 26.12 54.69 51.89
C CYS A 177 26.89 55.12 50.63
N ASP A 178 28.21 54.95 50.66
CA ASP A 178 29.05 55.08 49.47
C ASP A 178 28.87 53.85 48.57
N ARG A 179 28.57 54.09 47.29
CA ARG A 179 28.28 53.03 46.31
C ARG A 179 29.54 52.31 45.82
N ASP A 180 30.68 52.98 45.83
CA ASP A 180 31.94 52.47 45.27
C ASP A 180 32.84 51.88 46.36
N ALA A 181 32.78 52.42 47.58
CA ALA A 181 33.55 51.91 48.71
C ALA A 181 32.84 50.77 49.47
N HIS A 182 31.56 50.50 49.20
CA HIS A 182 30.71 49.55 49.93
C HIS A 182 30.59 49.81 51.46
N VAL A 183 30.93 51.01 51.93
CA VAL A 183 30.85 51.40 53.35
C VAL A 183 29.62 52.28 53.59
N CYS A 184 28.93 52.05 54.71
CA CYS A 184 27.84 52.89 55.18
C CYS A 184 28.14 53.44 56.59
N ASP A 185 27.57 54.59 56.92
CA ASP A 185 27.82 55.33 58.16
C ASP A 185 27.37 54.60 59.45
N SER A 186 26.41 53.68 59.36
CA SER A 186 25.75 53.07 60.52
C SER A 186 25.25 51.64 60.24
N PHE A 187 25.19 50.80 61.27
CA PHE A 187 24.68 49.42 61.13
C PHE A 187 23.22 49.38 60.60
N ALA A 188 22.37 50.29 61.05
CA ALA A 188 20.99 50.41 60.53
C ALA A 188 20.97 50.67 59.01
N SER A 189 21.80 51.60 58.53
CA SER A 189 21.93 51.88 57.09
C SER A 189 22.49 50.71 56.28
N THR A 190 23.31 49.84 56.89
CA THR A 190 23.81 48.62 56.21
C THR A 190 22.70 47.61 55.95
N VAL A 191 21.78 47.40 56.90
CA VAL A 191 20.64 46.47 56.77
C VAL A 191 19.65 46.98 55.72
N ASP A 192 19.34 48.28 55.73
CA ASP A 192 18.45 48.90 54.75
C ASP A 192 19.07 48.90 53.34
N ALA A 193 20.38 49.15 53.24
CA ALA A 193 21.10 49.12 51.98
C ALA A 193 21.19 47.70 51.37
N GLU A 194 21.31 46.65 52.19
CA GLU A 194 21.33 45.27 51.70
C GLU A 194 19.97 44.86 51.11
N SER A 195 18.88 45.22 51.79
CA SER A 195 17.51 45.02 51.29
C SER A 195 17.26 45.79 49.99
N ALA A 196 17.72 47.05 49.90
CA ALA A 196 17.62 47.89 48.71
C ALA A 196 18.46 47.35 47.53
N ARG A 197 19.70 46.89 47.80
CA ARG A 197 20.58 46.24 46.80
C ARG A 197 20.00 44.94 46.28
N SER A 198 19.43 44.10 47.15
CA SER A 198 18.76 42.86 46.75
C SER A 198 17.59 43.14 45.79
N ARG A 199 16.73 44.11 46.12
CA ARG A 199 15.64 44.56 45.22
C ARG A 199 16.18 45.10 43.90
N ALA A 200 17.23 45.93 43.94
CA ALA A 200 17.85 46.47 42.72
C ALA A 200 18.45 45.36 41.84
N ASN A 201 19.09 44.35 42.41
CA ASN A 201 19.66 43.23 41.66
C ASN A 201 18.57 42.35 41.02
N ILE A 202 17.48 42.06 41.74
CA ILE A 202 16.31 41.36 41.18
C ILE A 202 15.70 42.18 40.03
N GLY A 203 15.55 43.50 40.22
CA GLY A 203 15.05 44.41 39.19
C GLY A 203 15.94 44.45 37.95
N ALA A 204 17.27 44.49 38.13
CA ALA A 204 18.24 44.45 37.04
C ALA A 204 18.14 43.14 36.24
N GLY A 205 18.01 41.99 36.93
CA GLY A 205 17.82 40.69 36.28
C GLY A 205 16.57 40.64 35.39
N LEU A 206 15.43 41.12 35.90
CA LEU A 206 14.18 41.19 35.14
C LEU A 206 14.24 42.18 33.97
N LEU A 207 14.93 43.31 34.15
CA LEU A 207 15.12 44.31 33.10
C LEU A 207 15.94 43.75 31.95
N PHE A 208 17.13 43.22 32.21
CA PHE A 208 17.99 42.70 31.14
C PHE A 208 17.43 41.41 30.54
N GLY A 209 16.89 40.51 31.37
CA GLY A 209 16.24 39.29 30.89
C GLY A 209 15.02 39.59 30.02
N GLY A 210 14.20 40.57 30.41
CA GLY A 210 13.04 41.01 29.63
C GLY A 210 13.41 41.58 28.26
N LEU A 211 14.49 42.36 28.18
CA LEU A 211 14.98 42.94 26.93
C LEU A 211 15.50 41.88 25.96
N VAL A 212 16.22 40.87 26.45
CA VAL A 212 16.67 39.72 25.65
C VAL A 212 15.48 38.93 25.11
N ALA A 213 14.48 38.64 25.95
CA ALA A 213 13.28 37.91 25.55
C ALA A 213 12.47 38.68 24.48
N LEU A 214 12.37 40.02 24.62
CA LEU A 214 11.70 40.89 23.66
C LEU A 214 12.41 40.91 22.29
N ALA A 215 13.74 40.98 22.29
CA ALA A 215 14.54 40.93 21.06
C ALA A 215 14.41 39.57 20.35
N ALA A 216 14.48 38.47 21.10
CA ALA A 216 14.35 37.12 20.54
C ALA A 216 12.92 36.87 19.99
N GLY A 217 11.88 37.25 20.74
CA GLY A 217 10.49 37.10 20.33
C GLY A 217 10.15 37.93 19.08
N SER A 218 10.62 39.18 19.01
CA SER A 218 10.41 40.05 17.83
C SER A 218 11.14 39.53 16.58
N ALA A 219 12.38 39.02 16.72
CA ALA A 219 13.11 38.41 15.61
C ALA A 219 12.37 37.18 15.04
N LEU A 220 11.87 36.29 15.91
CA LEU A 220 11.09 35.11 15.50
C LEU A 220 9.80 35.50 14.76
N PHE A 221 9.11 36.54 15.22
CA PHE A 221 7.91 37.06 14.55
C PHE A 221 8.22 37.56 13.13
N VAL A 222 9.29 38.34 12.96
CA VAL A 222 9.70 38.88 11.65
C VAL A 222 10.09 37.75 10.69
N VAL A 223 10.89 36.78 11.14
CA VAL A 223 11.29 35.63 10.31
C VAL A 223 10.07 34.82 9.86
N SER A 224 9.08 34.61 10.72
CA SER A 224 7.85 33.92 10.37
C SER A 224 6.93 34.74 9.44
N TRP A 225 6.99 36.07 9.52
CA TRP A 225 6.25 36.95 8.62
C TRP A 225 6.86 36.95 7.22
N VAL A 226 8.19 37.00 7.12
CA VAL A 226 8.92 37.00 5.84
C VAL A 226 8.82 35.65 5.12
N THR A 227 8.98 34.54 5.84
CA THR A 227 8.92 33.19 5.25
C THR A 227 7.50 32.70 4.97
N GLY A 228 6.49 33.35 5.55
CA GLY A 228 5.09 32.94 5.43
C GLY A 228 4.27 33.69 4.38
N LYS A 229 4.87 34.32 3.37
CA LYS A 229 4.13 34.84 2.20
C LYS A 229 3.83 33.66 1.26
N PRO A 230 2.56 33.23 1.10
CA PRO A 230 2.23 32.20 0.13
C PRO A 230 2.48 32.72 -1.29
N HIS A 231 3.19 31.95 -2.10
CA HIS A 231 3.21 32.15 -3.55
C HIS A 231 1.78 31.98 -4.06
N GLU A 232 1.11 33.08 -4.40
CA GLU A 232 -0.15 33.10 -5.14
C GLU A 232 0.14 32.69 -6.60
N GLY A 233 0.36 31.40 -6.79
CA GLY A 233 0.60 30.78 -8.09
C GLY A 233 -0.72 30.44 -8.80
N ARG A 234 -1.08 31.28 -9.79
CA ARG A 234 -1.89 30.94 -10.97
C ARG A 234 -3.27 30.31 -10.73
N LYS A 235 -4.22 31.12 -10.24
CA LYS A 235 -5.61 31.03 -10.72
C LYS A 235 -5.61 31.53 -12.16
N ASN A 236 -5.66 30.64 -13.15
CA ASN A 236 -6.13 30.86 -14.54
C ASN A 236 -5.68 29.69 -15.44
N ALA A 237 -6.45 28.58 -15.44
CA ALA A 237 -6.38 27.55 -16.48
C ALA A 237 -7.67 26.69 -16.53
N ALA A 238 -8.83 27.29 -16.26
CA ALA A 238 -10.13 26.61 -16.33
C ALA A 238 -11.14 27.49 -17.05
N LEU A 239 -10.83 27.83 -18.30
CA LEU A 239 -11.77 28.39 -19.27
C LEU A 239 -11.12 28.17 -20.63
N MET A 240 -11.41 27.01 -21.24
CA MET A 240 -11.38 26.73 -22.69
C MET A 240 -11.23 25.23 -22.91
N ARG A 241 -12.36 24.52 -22.87
CA ARG A 241 -12.64 23.30 -23.64
C ARG A 241 -14.12 22.97 -23.54
N GLY A 242 -14.90 23.75 -24.26
CA GLY A 242 -16.32 23.50 -24.51
C GLY A 242 -16.62 23.91 -25.94
N PHE A 243 -16.06 23.19 -26.91
CA PHE A 243 -16.51 23.22 -28.31
C PHE A 243 -15.84 22.05 -29.06
N ARG A 244 -16.63 21.03 -29.44
CA ARG A 244 -16.56 20.37 -30.75
C ARG A 244 -17.56 19.19 -30.85
N TRP A 245 -18.44 19.37 -31.85
CA TRP A 245 -19.21 18.44 -32.69
C TRP A 245 -20.11 17.39 -32.03
#